data_AF-A0A1Y5G8K1-F1
#
_entry.id   AF-A0A1Y5G8K1-F1
#
_cell.length_a   1.000
_cell.length_b   1.000
_cell.length_c   1.000
_cell.angle_alpha   90.00
_cell.angle_beta   90.00
_cell.angle_gamma   90.00
#
_symmetry.space_group_name_H-M   'P 1'
#
loop_
_entity.id
_entity.type
_entity.pdbx_description
1 polymer ?
#
loop_
_entity_poly.entity_id
_entity_poly.type
_entity_poly.pdbx_seq_one_letter_code
_entity_poly.pdbx_strand_id
1 'polypeptide(L)'
;MSTTEPKKEFSAERGVRLRRGLAPTATISNMQLFESINELRSEITALKQSNAMQRQSSMELSQEERNYNDAEDVRIEIAQMVRMIGKTKKEIAAIKHPDDVDDPFAQSTNELDAIVMATETATNSILDANERIEATVNELSGLLHDDSDVQTACDKIANEVITILEASNFQDITGQRMTKIINTLRFIEDRIVSMINIWGVEAFVDLPVGAEDGREGDDQLMNGPSAENEGITQDDIDALFD
;
A
#
# COMPACT_ATOMS: atom_id res chain seq x y z
N MET A 1 -37.04 -82.52 55.78
CA MET A 1 -38.04 -81.75 56.55
C MET A 1 -37.41 -80.42 56.94
N SER A 2 -37.86 -79.31 56.34
CA SER A 2 -37.77 -77.97 56.94
C SER A 2 -38.89 -77.13 56.31
N THR A 3 -39.94 -76.91 57.09
CA THR A 3 -41.12 -76.11 56.75
C THR A 3 -40.76 -74.64 56.72
N THR A 4 -40.86 -73.98 55.56
CA THR A 4 -40.71 -72.52 55.43
C THR A 4 -42.10 -71.90 55.27
N GLU A 5 -42.55 -71.14 56.26
CA GLU A 5 -43.80 -70.36 56.21
C GLU A 5 -43.75 -69.28 55.10
N PRO A 6 -44.89 -68.88 54.52
CA PRO A 6 -44.94 -67.89 53.45
C PRO A 6 -44.63 -66.46 53.97
N LYS A 7 -43.66 -65.81 53.32
CA LYS A 7 -43.22 -64.43 53.59
C LYS A 7 -44.35 -63.44 53.30
N LYS A 8 -44.71 -62.57 54.26
CA LYS A 8 -45.74 -61.53 54.09
C LYS A 8 -45.26 -60.45 53.10
N GLU A 9 -46.01 -60.24 52.02
CA GLU A 9 -45.76 -59.22 51.00
C GLU A 9 -45.94 -57.80 51.56
N PHE A 10 -44.93 -56.93 51.38
CA PHE A 10 -44.96 -55.55 51.87
C PHE A 10 -45.86 -54.66 50.99
N SER A 11 -46.45 -53.60 51.56
CA SER A 11 -47.42 -52.72 50.86
C SER A 11 -46.87 -52.11 49.57
N ALA A 12 -45.58 -51.77 49.55
CA ALA A 12 -44.89 -51.24 48.37
C ALA A 12 -44.81 -52.26 47.22
N GLU A 13 -44.53 -53.53 47.52
CA GLU A 13 -44.44 -54.62 46.53
C GLU A 13 -45.81 -54.92 45.91
N ARG A 14 -46.86 -54.90 46.74
CA ARG A 14 -48.25 -55.09 46.32
C ARG A 14 -48.74 -54.00 45.36
N GLY A 15 -48.38 -52.74 45.63
CA GLY A 15 -48.74 -51.60 44.79
C GLY A 15 -48.06 -51.60 43.40
N VAL A 16 -46.85 -52.16 43.30
CA VAL A 16 -46.16 -52.34 42.01
C VAL A 16 -46.78 -53.50 41.23
N ARG A 17 -47.09 -54.62 41.90
CA ARG A 17 -47.71 -55.81 41.29
C ARG A 17 -49.08 -55.51 40.67
N LEU A 18 -49.94 -54.76 41.37
CA LEU A 18 -51.26 -54.36 40.88
C LEU A 18 -51.18 -53.43 39.66
N ARG A 19 -50.26 -52.46 39.66
CA ARG A 19 -50.08 -51.53 38.52
C ARG A 19 -49.58 -52.22 37.25
N ARG A 20 -48.88 -53.34 37.39
CA ARG A 20 -48.37 -54.16 36.27
C ARG A 20 -49.28 -55.34 35.91
N GLY A 21 -50.45 -55.48 36.54
CA GLY A 21 -51.43 -56.52 36.21
C GLY A 21 -51.01 -57.96 36.57
N LEU A 22 -50.09 -58.16 37.51
CA LEU A 22 -49.52 -59.48 37.83
C LEU A 22 -50.24 -60.17 39.01
N ALA A 23 -50.49 -61.48 38.89
CA ALA A 23 -51.13 -62.29 39.93
C ALA A 23 -50.24 -62.47 41.18
N PRO A 24 -50.81 -62.72 42.40
CA PRO A 24 -50.03 -62.85 43.66
C PRO A 24 -49.02 -63.99 43.68
N THR A 25 -49.21 -64.98 42.80
CA THR A 25 -48.40 -66.20 42.69
C THR A 25 -47.59 -66.25 41.40
N ALA A 26 -47.50 -65.13 40.66
CA ALA A 26 -46.74 -65.09 39.42
C ALA A 26 -45.25 -65.27 39.70
N THR A 27 -44.74 -66.48 39.46
CA THR A 27 -43.31 -66.78 39.45
C THR A 27 -42.74 -66.46 38.08
N ILE A 28 -41.88 -65.44 38.01
CA ILE A 28 -41.13 -65.13 36.80
C ILE A 28 -40.08 -66.22 36.62
N SER A 29 -40.08 -66.89 35.46
CA SER A 29 -39.04 -67.87 35.15
C SER A 29 -37.73 -67.15 34.84
N ASN A 30 -36.60 -67.70 35.31
CA ASN A 30 -35.27 -67.21 34.92
C ASN A 30 -35.12 -67.14 33.40
N MET A 31 -35.77 -68.04 32.65
CA MET A 31 -35.79 -68.04 31.18
C MET A 31 -36.43 -66.78 30.60
N GLN A 32 -37.55 -66.31 31.16
CA GLN A 32 -38.24 -65.09 30.70
C GLN A 32 -37.41 -63.83 31.02
N LEU A 33 -36.68 -63.84 32.14
CA LEU A 33 -35.72 -62.77 32.45
C LEU A 33 -34.55 -62.76 31.47
N PHE A 34 -34.00 -63.93 31.12
CA PHE A 34 -32.92 -64.02 30.13
C PHE A 34 -33.37 -63.55 28.74
N GLU A 35 -34.58 -63.89 28.31
CA GLU A 35 -35.16 -63.40 27.06
C GLU A 35 -35.29 -61.87 27.06
N SER A 36 -35.89 -61.30 28.11
CA SER A 36 -36.04 -59.84 28.24
C SER A 36 -34.69 -59.11 28.31
N ILE A 37 -33.68 -59.70 28.95
CA ILE A 37 -32.32 -59.14 29.02
C ILE A 37 -31.65 -59.17 27.64
N ASN A 38 -31.83 -60.25 26.87
CA ASN A 38 -31.28 -60.36 25.53
C ASN A 38 -31.96 -59.39 24.56
N GLU A 39 -33.27 -59.20 24.69
CA GLU A 39 -34.03 -58.21 23.93
C GLU A 39 -33.56 -56.78 24.23
N LEU A 40 -33.44 -56.41 25.51
CA LEU A 40 -32.88 -55.11 25.91
C LEU A 40 -31.44 -54.91 25.43
N ARG A 41 -30.60 -55.96 25.43
CA ARG A 41 -29.24 -55.86 24.88
C ARG A 41 -29.25 -55.61 23.38
N SER A 42 -30.18 -56.23 22.65
CA SER A 42 -30.35 -55.99 21.22
C SER A 42 -30.79 -54.54 20.96
N GLU A 43 -31.79 -54.05 21.68
CA GLU A 43 -32.25 -52.66 21.59
C GLU A 43 -31.15 -51.65 21.95
N ILE A 44 -30.39 -51.89 23.02
CA ILE A 44 -29.27 -51.02 23.41
C ILE A 44 -28.20 -51.00 22.32
N THR A 45 -27.97 -52.12 21.63
CA THR A 45 -26.99 -52.20 20.54
C THR A 45 -27.48 -51.43 19.32
N ALA A 46 -28.75 -51.57 18.96
CA ALA A 46 -29.39 -50.83 17.88
C ALA A 46 -29.39 -49.31 18.16
N LEU A 47 -29.73 -48.90 19.39
CA LEU A 47 -29.69 -47.49 19.80
C LEU A 47 -28.27 -46.92 19.79
N LYS A 48 -27.26 -47.70 20.20
CA LYS A 48 -25.85 -47.28 20.10
C LYS A 48 -25.42 -47.09 18.65
N GLN A 49 -25.83 -47.96 17.74
CA GLN A 49 -25.54 -47.84 16.30
C GLN A 49 -26.25 -46.62 15.69
N SER A 50 -27.54 -46.42 16.00
CA SER A 50 -28.30 -45.25 15.53
C SER A 50 -27.68 -43.94 16.03
N ASN A 51 -27.29 -43.87 17.31
CA ASN A 51 -26.61 -42.69 17.86
C ASN A 51 -25.22 -42.48 17.25
N ALA A 52 -24.49 -43.55 16.94
CA ALA A 52 -23.19 -43.43 16.27
C ALA A 52 -23.34 -42.89 14.84
N MET A 53 -24.30 -43.40 14.08
CA MET A 53 -24.63 -42.90 12.73
C MET A 53 -25.09 -41.44 12.75
N GLN A 54 -25.94 -41.08 13.71
CA GLN A 54 -26.41 -39.70 13.85
C GLN A 54 -25.27 -38.74 14.23
N ARG A 55 -24.35 -39.17 15.11
CA ARG A 55 -23.15 -38.39 15.45
C ARG A 55 -22.22 -38.23 14.25
N GLN A 56 -21.99 -39.31 13.49
CA GLN A 56 -21.14 -39.27 12.31
C GLN A 56 -21.73 -38.33 11.23
N SER A 57 -23.01 -38.45 10.92
CA SER A 57 -23.69 -37.55 9.96
C SER A 57 -23.67 -36.09 10.43
N SER A 58 -23.84 -35.82 11.73
CA SER A 58 -23.73 -34.45 12.26
C SER A 58 -22.30 -33.89 12.18
N MET A 59 -21.28 -34.74 12.34
CA MET A 59 -19.88 -34.34 12.20
C MET A 59 -19.52 -34.07 10.74
N GLU A 60 -19.97 -34.92 9.80
CA GLU A 60 -19.78 -34.75 8.36
C GLU A 60 -20.45 -33.46 7.86
N LEU A 61 -21.72 -33.22 8.23
CA LEU A 61 -22.41 -31.95 7.93
C LEU A 61 -21.65 -30.75 8.48
N SER A 62 -21.17 -30.81 9.72
CA SER A 62 -20.40 -29.71 10.33
C SER A 62 -19.03 -29.47 9.66
N GLN A 63 -18.43 -30.52 9.07
CA GLN A 63 -17.19 -30.41 8.31
C GLN A 63 -17.45 -29.84 6.91
N GLU A 64 -18.51 -30.27 6.23
CA GLU A 64 -18.91 -29.71 4.94
C GLU A 64 -19.31 -28.22 5.06
N GLU A 65 -20.05 -27.85 6.09
CA GLU A 65 -20.39 -26.46 6.40
C GLU A 65 -19.13 -25.61 6.66
N ARG A 66 -18.16 -26.13 7.41
CA ARG A 66 -16.87 -25.45 7.63
C ARG A 66 -16.08 -25.29 6.34
N ASN A 67 -15.94 -26.35 5.55
CA ASN A 67 -15.21 -26.31 4.28
C ASN A 67 -15.86 -25.34 3.28
N TYR A 68 -17.20 -25.26 3.26
CA TYR A 68 -17.93 -24.30 2.44
C TYR A 68 -17.67 -22.86 2.89
N ASN A 69 -17.70 -22.60 4.20
CA ASN A 69 -17.40 -21.28 4.75
C ASN A 69 -15.95 -20.87 4.46
N ASP A 70 -14.98 -21.76 4.65
CA ASP A 70 -13.56 -21.49 4.34
C ASP A 70 -13.37 -21.17 2.84
N ALA A 71 -14.07 -21.89 1.96
CA ALA A 71 -14.02 -21.62 0.52
C ALA A 71 -14.68 -20.28 0.15
N GLU A 72 -15.76 -19.90 0.83
CA GLU A 72 -16.42 -18.61 0.62
C GLU A 72 -15.57 -17.45 1.15
N ASP A 73 -14.92 -17.60 2.29
CA ASP A 73 -14.00 -16.61 2.86
C ASP A 73 -12.81 -16.37 1.92
N VAL A 74 -12.20 -17.44 1.39
CA VAL A 74 -11.13 -17.32 0.38
C VAL A 74 -11.60 -16.61 -0.88
N ARG A 75 -12.84 -16.86 -1.35
CA ARG A 75 -13.39 -16.13 -2.51
C ARG A 75 -13.56 -14.64 -2.22
N ILE A 76 -14.04 -14.30 -1.02
CA ILE A 76 -14.18 -12.91 -0.59
C ILE A 76 -12.81 -12.22 -0.55
N GLU A 77 -11.79 -12.88 0.00
CA GLU A 77 -10.42 -12.36 0.05
C GLU A 77 -9.81 -12.17 -1.35
N ILE A 78 -9.97 -13.14 -2.25
CA ILE A 78 -9.53 -13.02 -3.64
C ILE A 78 -10.24 -11.85 -4.33
N ALA A 79 -11.56 -11.71 -4.16
CA ALA A 79 -12.32 -10.61 -4.73
C ALA A 79 -11.85 -9.25 -4.19
N GLN A 80 -11.49 -9.17 -2.90
CA GLN A 80 -10.88 -7.97 -2.31
C GLN A 80 -9.51 -7.68 -2.94
N MET A 81 -8.65 -8.69 -3.08
CA MET A 81 -7.33 -8.56 -3.68
C MET A 81 -7.42 -8.07 -5.13
N VAL A 82 -8.33 -8.62 -5.93
CA VAL A 82 -8.57 -8.19 -7.33
C VAL A 82 -8.99 -6.73 -7.39
N ARG A 83 -9.90 -6.28 -6.50
CA ARG A 83 -10.29 -4.87 -6.42
C ARG A 83 -9.13 -3.96 -6.06
N MET A 84 -8.31 -4.37 -5.10
CA MET A 84 -7.12 -3.61 -4.69
C MET A 84 -6.10 -3.50 -5.83
N ILE A 85 -5.82 -4.61 -6.53
CA ILE A 85 -4.94 -4.61 -7.70
C ILE A 85 -5.49 -3.68 -8.78
N GLY A 86 -6.80 -3.71 -9.04
CA GLY A 86 -7.44 -2.80 -10.00
C GLY A 86 -7.28 -1.32 -9.62
N LYS A 87 -7.39 -1.00 -8.32
CA LYS A 87 -7.13 0.35 -7.82
C LYS A 87 -5.66 0.76 -7.99
N THR A 88 -4.72 -0.11 -7.61
CA THR A 88 -3.28 0.14 -7.77
C THR A 88 -2.89 0.33 -9.23
N LYS A 89 -3.46 -0.44 -10.16
CA LYS A 89 -3.24 -0.25 -11.61
C LYS A 89 -3.68 1.14 -12.07
N LYS A 90 -4.83 1.63 -11.60
CA LYS A 90 -5.31 2.99 -11.87
C LYS A 90 -4.37 4.06 -11.31
N GLU A 91 -3.89 3.88 -10.08
CA GLU A 91 -2.95 4.82 -9.46
C GLU A 91 -1.60 4.83 -10.21
N ILE A 92 -1.12 3.68 -10.68
CA ILE A 92 0.09 3.59 -11.51
C ILE A 92 -0.11 4.27 -12.86
N ALA A 93 -1.24 3.99 -13.54
CA ALA A 93 -1.59 4.61 -14.81
C ALA A 93 -1.66 6.14 -14.71
N ALA A 94 -2.16 6.66 -13.59
CA ALA A 94 -2.22 8.10 -13.35
C ALA A 94 -0.84 8.75 -13.16
N ILE A 95 0.18 7.99 -12.77
CA ILE A 95 1.57 8.47 -12.66
C ILE A 95 2.31 8.30 -13.99
N LYS A 96 2.17 7.13 -14.62
CA LYS A 96 2.78 6.81 -15.90
C LYS A 96 1.89 5.81 -16.63
N HIS A 97 1.22 6.25 -17.69
CA HIS A 97 0.48 5.36 -18.57
C HIS A 97 1.41 4.84 -19.68
N PRO A 98 1.39 3.54 -20.05
CA PRO A 98 2.27 3.00 -21.08
C PRO A 98 2.12 3.66 -22.47
N ASP A 99 0.90 4.08 -22.79
CA ASP A 99 0.56 4.79 -24.03
C ASP A 99 0.65 6.33 -23.91
N ASP A 100 1.14 6.86 -22.78
CA ASP A 100 1.36 8.29 -22.62
C ASP A 100 2.55 8.73 -23.48
N VAL A 101 2.31 9.60 -24.44
CA VAL A 101 3.35 10.09 -25.37
C VAL A 101 4.20 11.16 -24.73
N ASP A 102 3.60 11.97 -23.85
CA ASP A 102 4.25 13.15 -23.26
C ASP A 102 5.10 12.78 -22.04
N ASP A 103 4.85 11.60 -21.45
CA ASP A 103 5.56 11.06 -20.29
C ASP A 103 5.83 12.12 -19.19
N PRO A 104 4.78 12.60 -18.50
CA PRO A 104 4.88 13.73 -17.57
C PRO A 104 5.93 13.54 -16.47
N PHE A 105 6.20 12.28 -16.10
CA PHE A 105 7.22 11.93 -15.12
C PHE A 105 8.63 12.21 -15.63
N ALA A 106 8.93 11.81 -16.87
CA ALA A 106 10.19 12.10 -17.52
C ALA A 106 10.35 13.61 -17.75
N GLN A 107 9.30 14.30 -18.19
CA GLN A 107 9.29 15.76 -18.36
C GLN A 107 9.64 16.47 -17.04
N SER A 108 8.96 16.13 -15.94
CA SER A 108 9.22 16.73 -14.62
C SER A 108 10.66 16.49 -14.14
N THR A 109 11.22 15.31 -14.43
CA THR A 109 12.61 14.99 -14.07
C THR A 109 13.60 15.82 -14.90
N ASN A 110 13.33 16.00 -16.19
CA ASN A 110 14.15 16.83 -17.08
C ASN A 110 14.08 18.31 -16.71
N GLU A 111 12.90 18.83 -16.31
CA GLU A 111 12.76 20.19 -15.80
C GLU A 111 13.58 20.41 -14.53
N LEU A 112 13.62 19.43 -13.62
CA LEU A 112 14.47 19.50 -12.42
C LEU A 112 15.97 19.50 -12.77
N ASP A 113 16.40 18.72 -13.76
CA ASP A 113 17.77 18.76 -14.28
C ASP A 113 18.09 20.14 -14.88
N ALA A 114 17.17 20.71 -15.67
CA ALA A 114 17.33 22.04 -16.25
C ALA A 114 17.46 23.13 -15.18
N ILE A 115 16.71 23.03 -14.07
CA ILE A 115 16.83 23.94 -12.92
C ILE A 115 18.24 23.84 -12.30
N VAL A 116 18.78 22.63 -12.13
CA VAL A 116 20.15 22.46 -11.60
C VAL A 116 21.16 23.15 -12.53
N MET A 117 21.08 22.91 -13.84
CA MET A 117 21.98 23.53 -14.81
C MET A 117 21.84 25.06 -14.86
N ALA A 118 20.61 25.59 -14.83
CA ALA A 118 20.36 27.03 -14.84
C ALA A 118 20.91 27.69 -13.57
N THR A 119 20.76 27.05 -12.41
CA THR A 119 21.28 27.58 -11.14
C THR A 119 22.81 27.52 -11.10
N GLU A 120 23.45 26.46 -11.60
CA GLU A 120 24.91 26.39 -11.76
C GLU A 120 25.43 27.51 -12.68
N THR A 121 24.78 27.71 -13.82
CA THR A 121 25.16 28.75 -14.79
C THR A 121 25.02 30.16 -14.21
N ALA A 122 23.91 30.42 -13.51
CA ALA A 122 23.69 31.68 -12.83
C ALA A 122 24.74 31.94 -11.74
N THR A 123 25.07 30.93 -10.93
CA THR A 123 26.12 31.05 -9.91
C THR A 123 27.49 31.31 -10.52
N ASN A 124 27.89 30.61 -11.58
CA ASN A 124 29.13 30.91 -12.28
C ASN A 124 29.16 32.35 -12.81
N SER A 125 28.05 32.84 -13.36
CA SER A 125 27.94 34.23 -13.82
C SER A 125 28.09 35.26 -12.68
N ILE A 126 27.58 34.94 -11.48
CA ILE A 126 27.76 35.77 -10.27
C ILE A 126 29.23 35.77 -9.83
N LEU A 127 29.89 34.61 -9.83
CA LEU A 127 31.32 34.50 -9.47
C LEU A 127 32.19 35.29 -10.46
N ASP A 128 31.95 35.16 -11.76
CA ASP A 128 32.64 35.93 -12.80
C ASP A 128 32.40 37.44 -12.68
N ALA A 129 31.21 37.85 -12.25
CA ALA A 129 30.92 39.26 -11.97
C ALA A 129 31.71 39.77 -10.76
N ASN A 130 31.80 38.98 -9.69
CA ASN A 130 32.59 39.30 -8.50
C ASN A 130 34.08 39.43 -8.82
N GLU A 131 34.65 38.53 -9.62
CA GLU A 131 36.06 38.61 -10.03
C GLU A 131 36.35 39.91 -10.80
N ARG A 132 35.42 40.33 -11.67
CA ARG A 132 35.54 41.61 -12.40
C ARG A 132 35.41 42.83 -11.49
N ILE A 133 34.53 42.77 -10.49
CA ILE A 133 34.40 43.82 -9.47
C ILE A 133 35.72 43.92 -8.69
N GLU A 134 36.26 42.81 -8.23
CA GLU A 134 37.51 42.77 -7.48
C GLU A 134 38.68 43.33 -8.29
N ALA A 135 38.81 42.95 -9.57
CA ALA A 135 39.82 43.49 -10.46
C ALA A 135 39.72 45.02 -10.61
N THR A 136 38.50 45.53 -10.77
CA THR A 136 38.24 46.97 -10.91
C THR A 136 38.56 47.73 -9.61
N VAL A 137 38.22 47.16 -8.46
CA VAL A 137 38.52 47.74 -7.13
C VAL A 137 40.03 47.77 -6.89
N ASN A 138 40.73 46.70 -7.22
CA ASN A 138 42.19 46.63 -7.10
C ASN A 138 42.90 47.64 -8.01
N GLU A 139 42.41 47.81 -9.25
CA GLU A 139 42.91 48.85 -10.15
C GLU A 139 42.68 50.26 -9.58
N LEU A 140 41.47 50.55 -9.07
CA LEU A 140 41.12 51.83 -8.46
C LEU A 140 41.99 52.14 -7.25
N SER A 141 42.19 51.15 -6.37
CA SER A 141 43.04 51.26 -5.18
C SER A 141 44.50 51.56 -5.57
N GLY A 142 45.03 50.95 -6.63
CA GLY A 142 46.38 51.22 -7.12
C GLY A 142 46.54 52.61 -7.73
N LEU A 143 45.56 53.07 -8.52
CA LEU A 143 45.57 54.39 -9.16
C LEU A 143 45.47 55.54 -8.15
N LEU A 144 44.68 55.36 -7.08
CA LEU A 144 44.38 56.37 -6.07
C LEU A 144 44.87 55.94 -4.67
N HIS A 145 46.09 55.41 -4.60
CA HIS A 145 46.68 54.87 -3.36
C HIS A 145 46.85 55.91 -2.23
N ASP A 146 46.99 57.19 -2.58
CA ASP A 146 47.18 58.27 -1.60
C ASP A 146 45.86 58.82 -1.01
N ASP A 147 44.71 58.46 -1.56
CA ASP A 147 43.40 58.95 -1.11
C ASP A 147 42.77 57.98 -0.09
N SER A 148 42.74 58.36 1.19
CA SER A 148 42.25 57.49 2.26
C SER A 148 40.76 57.17 2.17
N ASP A 149 39.95 58.07 1.62
CA ASP A 149 38.52 57.85 1.46
C ASP A 149 38.26 56.81 0.37
N VAL A 150 39.03 56.86 -0.72
CA VAL A 150 39.01 55.85 -1.78
C VAL A 150 39.46 54.49 -1.27
N GLN A 151 40.54 54.42 -0.49
CA GLN A 151 41.00 53.15 0.09
C GLN A 151 39.94 52.54 1.01
N THR A 152 39.33 53.35 1.87
CA THR A 152 38.25 52.91 2.77
C THR A 152 37.04 52.38 1.99
N ALA A 153 36.70 52.99 0.85
CA ALA A 153 35.64 52.52 -0.02
C ALA A 153 35.99 51.19 -0.70
N CYS A 154 37.24 51.05 -1.18
CA CYS A 154 37.74 49.81 -1.78
C CYS A 154 37.67 48.64 -0.79
N ASP A 155 38.12 48.85 0.45
CA ASP A 155 38.05 47.85 1.53
C ASP A 155 36.61 47.41 1.82
N LYS A 156 35.66 48.35 1.82
CA LYS A 156 34.24 48.02 2.01
C LYS A 156 33.73 47.14 0.87
N ILE A 157 34.02 47.49 -0.38
CA ILE A 157 33.58 46.69 -1.53
C ILE A 157 34.23 45.31 -1.51
N ALA A 158 35.52 45.20 -1.18
CA ALA A 158 36.21 43.91 -1.05
C ALA A 158 35.55 43.00 0.00
N ASN A 159 35.13 43.56 1.14
CA ASN A 159 34.38 42.79 2.16
C ASN A 159 33.01 42.32 1.67
N GLU A 160 32.29 43.13 0.89
CA GLU A 160 31.01 42.72 0.29
C GLU A 160 31.21 41.61 -0.76
N VAL A 161 32.25 41.69 -1.59
CA VAL A 161 32.62 40.64 -2.55
C VAL A 161 32.86 39.30 -1.82
N ILE A 162 33.63 39.31 -0.73
CA ILE A 162 33.86 38.12 0.10
C ILE A 162 32.54 37.55 0.61
N THR A 163 31.64 38.41 1.10
CA THR A 163 30.33 38.00 1.62
C THR A 163 29.48 37.31 0.53
N ILE A 164 29.51 37.82 -0.71
CA ILE A 164 28.80 37.21 -1.84
C ILE A 164 29.42 35.85 -2.21
N LEU A 165 30.75 35.73 -2.21
CA LEU A 165 31.45 34.47 -2.47
C LEU A 165 31.08 33.41 -1.42
N GLU A 166 31.07 33.78 -0.14
CA GLU A 166 30.66 32.88 0.95
C GLU A 166 29.20 32.45 0.83
N ALA A 167 28.30 33.37 0.49
CA ALA A 167 26.88 33.07 0.28
C ALA A 167 26.65 32.13 -0.91
N SER A 168 27.44 32.27 -1.97
CA SER A 168 27.34 31.44 -3.19
C SER A 168 27.79 30.00 -2.97
N ASN A 169 28.55 29.72 -1.90
CA ASN A 169 29.01 28.37 -1.53
C ASN A 169 27.86 27.41 -1.16
N PHE A 170 26.66 27.93 -0.82
CA PHE A 170 25.49 27.07 -0.54
C PHE A 170 24.95 26.36 -1.80
N GLN A 171 25.31 26.84 -3.00
CA GLN A 171 24.81 26.30 -4.26
C GLN A 171 25.29 24.86 -4.52
N ASP A 172 26.53 24.50 -4.15
CA ASP A 172 27.04 23.13 -4.28
C ASP A 172 26.17 22.11 -3.50
N ILE A 173 25.82 22.44 -2.26
CA ILE A 173 24.94 21.60 -1.44
C ILE A 173 23.54 21.49 -2.06
N THR A 174 23.05 22.57 -2.68
CA THR A 174 21.73 22.58 -3.34
C THR A 174 21.73 21.71 -4.60
N GLY A 175 22.76 21.83 -5.45
CA GLY A 175 22.93 21.01 -6.66
C GLY A 175 23.02 19.51 -6.33
N GLN A 176 23.81 19.14 -5.31
CA GLN A 176 23.91 17.75 -4.84
C GLN A 176 22.57 17.21 -4.31
N ARG A 177 21.83 18.02 -3.54
CA ARG A 177 20.50 17.62 -3.02
C ARG A 177 19.49 17.44 -4.13
N MET A 178 19.44 18.35 -5.11
CA MET A 178 18.57 18.24 -6.27
C MET A 178 18.92 17.00 -7.09
N THR A 179 20.20 16.77 -7.37
CA THR A 179 20.67 15.55 -8.06
C THR A 179 20.23 14.28 -7.33
N LYS A 180 20.27 14.26 -5.99
CA LYS A 180 19.76 13.13 -5.21
C LYS A 180 18.24 12.95 -5.35
N ILE A 181 17.48 14.04 -5.38
CA ILE A 181 16.03 14.00 -5.61
C ILE A 181 15.74 13.43 -7.00
N ILE A 182 16.40 13.94 -8.05
CA ILE A 182 16.30 13.45 -9.43
C ILE A 182 16.57 11.94 -9.50
N ASN A 183 17.67 11.47 -8.91
CA ASN A 183 17.99 10.04 -8.89
C ASN A 183 16.94 9.20 -8.14
N THR A 184 16.32 9.76 -7.10
CA THR A 184 15.24 9.09 -6.37
C THR A 184 13.98 8.98 -7.23
N LEU A 185 13.65 10.03 -8.00
CA LEU A 185 12.53 10.01 -8.94
C LEU A 185 12.75 8.98 -10.05
N ARG A 186 13.93 8.95 -10.67
CA ARG A 186 14.30 7.92 -11.67
C ARG A 186 14.21 6.51 -11.10
N PHE A 187 14.62 6.30 -9.86
CA PHE A 187 14.46 5.00 -9.20
C PHE A 187 12.98 4.61 -9.03
N ILE A 188 12.11 5.56 -8.67
CA ILE A 188 10.66 5.33 -8.58
C ILE A 188 10.09 4.99 -9.96
N GLU A 189 10.49 5.72 -11.00
CA GLU A 189 10.11 5.45 -12.38
C GLU A 189 10.47 4.02 -12.81
N ASP A 190 11.70 3.58 -12.56
CA ASP A 190 12.15 2.23 -12.89
C ASP A 190 11.27 1.16 -12.23
N ARG A 191 10.80 1.41 -11.00
CA ARG A 191 9.88 0.51 -10.30
C ARG A 191 8.49 0.52 -10.91
N ILE A 192 7.98 1.68 -11.29
CA ILE A 192 6.70 1.81 -12.00
C ILE A 192 6.75 1.07 -13.34
N VAL A 193 7.79 1.28 -14.14
CA VAL A 193 8.02 0.58 -15.40
C VAL A 193 8.14 -0.93 -15.17
N SER A 194 8.85 -1.36 -14.14
CA SER A 194 8.93 -2.77 -13.76
C SER A 194 7.54 -3.36 -13.44
N MET A 195 6.69 -2.62 -12.72
CA MET A 195 5.33 -3.03 -12.40
C MET A 195 4.45 -3.14 -13.64
N ILE A 196 4.52 -2.15 -14.54
CA ILE A 196 3.83 -2.19 -15.84
C ILE A 196 4.25 -3.44 -16.63
N ASN A 197 5.56 -3.72 -16.69
CA ASN A 197 6.08 -4.90 -17.38
C ASN A 197 5.62 -6.24 -16.78
N ILE A 198 5.44 -6.32 -15.45
CA ILE A 198 4.93 -7.52 -14.77
C ILE A 198 3.49 -7.82 -15.19
N TRP A 199 2.64 -6.79 -15.32
CA TRP A 199 1.24 -6.96 -15.71
C TRP A 199 1.02 -7.03 -17.22
N GLY A 200 1.96 -6.51 -18.01
CA GLY A 200 1.80 -6.31 -19.45
C GLY A 200 1.09 -4.99 -19.75
N VAL A 201 1.38 -4.41 -20.91
CA VAL A 201 0.79 -3.14 -21.36
C VAL A 201 -0.71 -3.28 -21.54
N GLU A 202 -1.17 -4.46 -21.97
CA GLU A 202 -2.58 -4.79 -22.19
C GLU A 202 -3.43 -4.64 -20.93
N ALA A 203 -2.80 -4.75 -19.74
CA ALA A 203 -3.49 -4.58 -18.46
C ALA A 203 -3.87 -3.12 -18.15
N PHE A 204 -3.40 -2.16 -18.95
CA PHE A 204 -3.59 -0.72 -18.77
C PHE A 204 -4.41 -0.07 -19.89
N VAL A 205 -4.62 -0.73 -21.03
CA VAL A 205 -5.28 -0.17 -22.23
C VAL A 205 -6.66 0.43 -21.96
N ASP A 206 -7.43 -0.13 -21.03
CA ASP A 206 -8.77 0.37 -20.67
C ASP A 206 -8.75 1.52 -19.65
N LEU A 207 -7.56 1.96 -19.23
CA LEU A 207 -7.37 3.05 -18.27
C LEU A 207 -7.18 4.39 -19.01
N PRO A 208 -7.57 5.51 -18.38
CA PRO A 208 -7.33 6.83 -18.95
C PRO A 208 -5.83 7.06 -19.19
N VAL A 209 -5.51 7.61 -20.38
CA VAL A 209 -4.17 8.07 -20.74
C VAL A 209 -4.06 9.56 -20.39
N GLY A 210 -3.00 9.92 -19.65
CA GLY A 210 -2.78 11.27 -19.18
C GLY A 210 -3.57 11.62 -17.92
N ALA A 211 -2.99 12.47 -17.08
CA ALA A 211 -3.72 13.17 -16.04
C ALA A 211 -4.40 14.40 -16.67
N GLU A 212 -5.70 14.61 -16.41
CA GLU A 212 -6.30 15.91 -16.72
C GLU A 212 -5.54 16.99 -15.94
N ASP A 213 -4.94 17.96 -16.65
CA ASP A 213 -4.32 19.12 -16.01
C ASP A 213 -5.43 19.93 -15.33
N GLY A 214 -5.56 19.74 -14.02
CA GLY A 214 -6.56 20.41 -13.19
C GLY A 214 -6.18 21.84 -12.80
N ARG A 215 -5.08 22.39 -13.33
CA ARG A 215 -4.69 23.79 -13.12
C ARG A 215 -5.57 24.70 -13.97
N GLU A 216 -6.10 25.76 -13.36
CA GLU A 216 -6.97 26.74 -14.02
C GLU A 216 -6.31 28.13 -14.00
N GLY A 217 -6.50 28.90 -15.08
CA GLY A 217 -6.08 30.30 -15.15
C GLY A 217 -4.56 30.48 -15.19
N ASP A 218 -4.03 31.42 -14.40
CA ASP A 218 -2.61 31.79 -14.41
C ASP A 218 -1.67 30.64 -14.00
N ASP A 219 -2.14 29.68 -13.20
CA ASP A 219 -1.36 28.50 -12.81
C ASP A 219 -1.00 27.60 -14.01
N GLN A 220 -1.76 27.71 -15.11
CA GLN A 220 -1.46 27.03 -16.37
C GLN A 220 -0.38 27.76 -17.19
N LEU A 221 -0.14 29.05 -16.92
CA LEU A 221 0.87 29.87 -17.60
C LEU A 221 2.24 29.82 -16.90
N MET A 222 2.29 29.30 -15.67
CA MET A 222 3.52 29.15 -14.89
C MET A 222 4.29 27.90 -15.34
N ASN A 223 4.87 27.96 -16.53
CA ASN A 223 5.81 26.95 -17.00
C ASN A 223 7.19 27.20 -16.38
N GLY A 224 7.91 26.12 -16.05
CA GLY A 224 9.29 26.19 -15.59
C GLY A 224 10.22 26.83 -16.62
N PRO A 225 11.50 27.07 -16.27
CA PRO A 225 12.49 27.54 -17.24
C PRO A 225 12.49 26.62 -18.47
N SER A 226 12.28 27.20 -19.65
CA SER A 226 12.17 26.47 -20.91
C SER A 226 13.44 25.65 -21.16
N ALA A 227 13.27 24.45 -21.72
CA ALA A 227 14.39 23.65 -22.17
C ALA A 227 15.19 24.40 -23.25
N GLU A 228 16.47 24.06 -23.39
CA GLU A 228 17.36 24.65 -24.40
C GLU A 228 16.73 24.54 -25.81
N ASN A 229 16.40 25.68 -26.42
CA ASN A 229 15.71 25.85 -27.72
C ASN A 229 14.16 25.70 -27.75
N GLU A 230 13.47 25.64 -26.61
CA GLU A 230 12.00 25.68 -26.56
C GLU A 230 11.43 27.05 -26.18
N GLY A 231 12.29 27.99 -25.78
CA GLY A 231 11.89 29.37 -25.53
C GLY A 231 11.64 30.15 -26.82
N ILE A 232 10.62 31.00 -26.82
CA ILE A 232 10.41 31.99 -27.89
C ILE A 232 11.68 32.85 -27.98
N THR A 233 12.32 32.85 -29.15
CA THR A 233 13.55 33.63 -29.34
C THR A 233 13.22 35.10 -29.54
N GLN A 234 14.17 36.00 -29.28
CA GLN A 234 13.97 37.43 -29.54
C GLN A 234 13.64 37.68 -31.03
N ASP A 235 14.20 36.88 -31.94
CA ASP A 235 13.90 36.93 -33.37
C ASP A 235 12.43 36.56 -33.67
N ASP A 236 11.84 35.61 -32.92
CA ASP A 236 10.43 35.25 -33.04
C ASP A 236 9.49 36.34 -32.48
N ILE A 237 9.93 37.05 -31.44
CA ILE A 237 9.21 38.21 -30.88
C ILE A 237 9.22 39.35 -31.88
N ASP A 238 10.37 39.64 -32.48
CA ASP A 238 10.52 40.73 -33.45
C ASP A 238 9.65 40.48 -34.70
N ALA A 239 9.53 39.22 -35.13
CA ALA A 239 8.65 38.81 -36.24
C ALA A 239 7.13 38.97 -35.99
N LEU A 240 6.69 39.16 -34.73
CA LEU A 240 5.30 39.44 -34.39
C LEU A 240 4.90 40.92 -34.53
N PHE A 241 5.89 41.82 -34.60
CA PHE A 241 5.68 43.28 -34.65
C PHE A 241 6.06 43.93 -35.99
N ASP A 242 6.56 43.14 -36.95
CA ASP A 242 6.83 43.51 -38.36
C ASP A 242 5.71 43.02 -39.32
#